data_AF-A0A954UYF8-F1
#
_entry.id   AF-A0A954UYF8-F1
#
_cell.length_a   1.000
_cell.length_b   1.000
_cell.length_c   1.000
_cell.angle_alpha   90.00
_cell.angle_beta   90.00
_cell.angle_gamma   90.00
#
_symmetry.space_group_name_H-M   'P 1'
#
loop_
_entity.id
_entity.type
_entity.pdbx_description
1 polymer ?
#
loop_
_entity_poly.entity_id
_entity_poly.type
_entity_poly.pdbx_seq_one_letter_code
_entity_poly.pdbx_strand_id
1 'polypeptide(L)'
;MICLLVAGCATKYQDMGFTGGVAAQQMTSNTFRIVSRGNGYTGQTQVADYTMLKAAETAKQHGATHFLIVTASDASSQGQIVTGGTVQTSFVGNTAYTNYTPAQVHTFVRPGQDTYIRIVSVKPGEAPPQGAISADEIIQFVGSRVQRG
;
A
#
# COMPACT_ATOMS: atom_id res chain seq x y z
N MET A 1 10.17 -23.69 22.03
CA MET A 1 9.41 -22.43 22.17
C MET A 1 9.63 -21.61 20.90
N ILE A 2 8.78 -21.77 19.89
CA ILE A 2 8.92 -21.11 18.59
C ILE A 2 8.06 -19.85 18.62
N CYS A 3 8.69 -18.68 18.72
CA CYS A 3 8.01 -17.39 18.64
C CYS A 3 7.59 -17.17 17.19
N LEU A 4 6.36 -17.54 16.84
CA LEU A 4 5.68 -17.02 15.66
C LEU A 4 5.56 -15.50 15.85
N LEU A 5 6.44 -14.75 15.18
CA LEU A 5 6.33 -13.30 15.05
C LEU A 5 5.00 -12.99 14.37
N VAL A 6 4.00 -12.62 15.17
CA VAL A 6 2.79 -11.92 14.71
C VAL A 6 3.21 -10.48 14.38
N ALA A 7 4.12 -10.32 13.41
CA ALA A 7 4.27 -9.05 12.73
C ALA A 7 2.98 -8.88 11.92
N GLY A 8 2.19 -7.86 12.24
CA GLY A 8 0.87 -7.63 11.66
C GLY A 8 0.91 -7.84 10.15
N CYS A 9 -0.09 -8.52 9.61
CA CYS A 9 -0.21 -8.82 8.18
C CYS A 9 -0.37 -7.56 7.30
N ALA A 10 0.02 -6.37 7.75
CA ALA A 10 0.09 -5.16 6.96
C ALA A 10 1.31 -5.21 6.03
N THR A 11 1.14 -4.73 4.79
CA THR A 11 2.26 -4.61 3.84
C THR A 11 3.23 -3.57 4.37
N LYS A 12 4.48 -3.96 4.61
CA LYS A 12 5.57 -3.02 4.92
C LYS A 12 5.99 -2.24 3.68
N TYR A 13 6.74 -1.15 3.86
CA TYR A 13 7.36 -0.46 2.75
C TYR A 13 8.49 -1.29 2.14
N GLN A 14 8.26 -1.75 0.92
CA GLN A 14 9.16 -2.58 0.13
C GLN A 14 8.87 -2.38 -1.36
N ASP A 15 9.78 -2.81 -2.23
CA ASP A 15 9.52 -2.82 -3.67
C ASP A 15 8.33 -3.72 -4.02
N MET A 16 7.66 -3.40 -5.13
CA MET A 16 6.45 -4.10 -5.58
C MET A 16 6.65 -5.63 -5.67
N GLY A 17 5.85 -6.38 -4.93
CA GLY A 17 5.85 -7.85 -4.94
C GLY A 17 4.44 -8.46 -4.88
N PHE A 18 4.36 -9.78 -4.70
CA PHE A 18 3.09 -10.53 -4.71
C PHE A 18 2.12 -10.11 -3.59
N THR A 19 2.65 -9.68 -2.45
CA THR A 19 1.86 -9.25 -1.28
C THR A 19 1.57 -7.76 -1.25
N GLY A 20 1.99 -7.01 -2.27
CA GLY A 20 1.95 -5.55 -2.33
C GLY A 20 3.35 -4.92 -2.30
N GLY A 21 3.39 -3.60 -2.24
CA GLY A 21 4.60 -2.80 -2.24
C GLY A 21 4.44 -1.50 -3.03
N VAL A 22 5.56 -0.82 -3.22
CA VAL A 22 5.64 0.42 -4.00
C VAL A 22 6.64 0.31 -5.14
N ALA A 23 6.29 0.87 -6.28
CA ALA A 23 7.18 0.99 -7.43
C ALA A 23 7.07 2.37 -8.06
N ALA A 24 8.17 2.84 -8.64
CA ALA A 24 8.19 4.00 -9.50
C ALA A 24 8.41 3.54 -10.93
N GLN A 25 7.59 4.03 -11.87
CA GLN A 25 7.67 3.74 -13.29
C GLN A 25 7.93 5.04 -14.03
N GLN A 26 8.99 5.10 -14.82
CA GLN A 26 9.27 6.28 -15.63
C GLN A 26 8.28 6.37 -16.80
N MET A 27 7.54 7.47 -16.88
CA MET A 27 6.57 7.74 -17.96
C MET A 27 7.16 8.65 -19.04
N THR A 28 7.95 9.63 -18.62
CA THR A 28 8.69 10.55 -19.50
C THR A 28 10.06 10.87 -18.88
N SER A 29 10.82 11.77 -19.50
CA SER A 29 12.12 12.22 -18.95
C SER A 29 12.02 12.84 -17.55
N ASN A 30 10.87 13.42 -17.18
CA ASN A 30 10.67 14.11 -15.90
C ASN A 30 9.39 13.67 -15.17
N THR A 31 8.61 12.74 -15.72
CA THR A 31 7.35 12.29 -15.13
C THR A 31 7.42 10.82 -14.77
N PHE A 32 7.01 10.49 -13.56
CA PHE A 32 7.01 9.13 -13.02
C PHE A 32 5.63 8.79 -12.48
N ARG A 33 5.20 7.55 -12.70
CA ARG A 33 4.03 6.97 -12.07
C ARG A 33 4.48 6.16 -10.87
N ILE A 34 4.06 6.60 -9.69
CA ILE A 34 4.23 5.88 -8.44
C ILE A 34 3.01 4.98 -8.25
N VAL A 35 3.27 3.69 -8.14
CA VAL A 35 2.27 2.65 -7.94
C VAL A 35 2.45 2.11 -6.53
N SER A 36 1.44 2.28 -5.68
CA SER A 36 1.42 1.78 -4.31
C SER A 36 0.28 0.80 -4.14
N ARG A 37 0.59 -0.37 -3.57
CA ARG A 37 -0.37 -1.46 -3.34
C ARG A 37 -0.22 -1.93 -1.90
N GLY A 38 -1.25 -1.73 -1.10
CA GLY A 38 -1.40 -2.32 0.21
C GLY A 38 -2.20 -3.63 0.15
N ASN A 39 -2.15 -4.40 1.21
CA ASN A 39 -3.00 -5.59 1.38
C ASN A 39 -4.24 -5.27 2.22
N GLY A 40 -5.07 -6.28 2.48
CA GLY A 40 -6.32 -6.16 3.25
C GLY A 40 -6.19 -5.64 4.69
N TYR A 41 -4.96 -5.46 5.19
CA TYR A 41 -4.65 -4.99 6.53
C TYR A 41 -3.89 -3.66 6.55
N THR A 42 -3.46 -3.16 5.38
CA THR A 42 -2.84 -1.83 5.23
C THR A 42 -3.94 -0.78 5.16
N GLY A 43 -3.76 0.37 5.82
CA GLY A 43 -4.71 1.50 5.72
C GLY A 43 -4.46 2.37 4.48
N GLN A 44 -5.50 3.04 3.96
CA GLN A 44 -5.39 3.99 2.83
C GLN A 44 -4.32 5.06 3.10
N THR A 45 -4.25 5.58 4.33
CA THR A 45 -3.24 6.57 4.74
C THR A 45 -1.81 6.04 4.64
N GLN A 46 -1.58 4.77 4.99
CA GLN A 46 -0.25 4.16 4.83
C GLN A 46 0.15 4.02 3.36
N VAL A 47 -0.79 3.65 2.49
CA VAL A 47 -0.56 3.58 1.04
C VAL A 47 -0.20 4.96 0.48
N ALA A 48 -0.87 6.02 0.95
CA ALA A 48 -0.56 7.40 0.59
C ALA A 48 0.85 7.81 1.08
N ASP A 49 1.19 7.52 2.33
CA ASP A 49 2.52 7.78 2.89
C ASP A 49 3.63 7.05 2.10
N TYR A 50 3.41 5.78 1.73
CA TYR A 50 4.35 5.02 0.90
C TYR A 50 4.51 5.62 -0.49
N THR A 51 3.41 6.11 -1.07
CA THR A 51 3.41 6.78 -2.37
C THR A 51 4.26 8.05 -2.30
N MET A 52 4.06 8.88 -1.28
CA MET A 52 4.80 10.11 -1.07
C MET A 52 6.29 9.84 -0.82
N LEU A 53 6.61 8.86 0.01
CA LEU A 53 8.00 8.47 0.28
C LEU A 53 8.70 7.99 -0.99
N LYS A 54 8.07 7.11 -1.78
CA LYS A 54 8.64 6.61 -3.04
C LYS A 54 8.78 7.73 -4.06
N ALA A 55 7.84 8.68 -4.10
CA ALA A 55 7.94 9.88 -4.95
C ALA A 55 9.18 10.71 -4.63
N ALA A 56 9.41 10.97 -3.34
CA ALA A 56 10.58 11.71 -2.86
C ALA A 56 11.89 10.97 -3.13
N GLU A 57 11.95 9.66 -2.86
CA GLU A 57 13.12 8.83 -3.17
C GLU A 57 13.41 8.83 -4.68
N THR A 58 12.39 8.75 -5.52
CA THR A 58 12.53 8.82 -7.00
C THR A 58 13.07 10.18 -7.43
N ALA A 59 12.55 11.28 -6.88
CA ALA A 59 13.06 12.61 -7.18
C ALA A 59 14.56 12.73 -6.87
N LYS A 60 14.98 12.27 -5.69
CA LYS A 60 16.39 12.29 -5.28
C LYS A 60 17.29 11.39 -6.13
N GLN A 61 16.82 10.20 -6.49
CA GLN A 61 17.56 9.28 -7.37
C GLN A 61 17.86 9.92 -8.74
N HIS A 62 16.98 10.80 -9.22
CA HIS A 62 17.15 11.54 -10.47
C HIS A 62 17.81 12.92 -10.28
N GLY A 63 18.36 13.22 -9.10
CA GLY A 63 19.04 14.49 -8.82
C GLY A 63 18.13 15.71 -8.66
N ALA A 64 16.81 15.49 -8.56
CA ALA A 64 15.84 16.55 -8.32
C ALA A 64 15.67 16.80 -6.81
N THR A 65 15.39 18.04 -6.45
CA THR A 65 15.16 18.46 -5.06
C THR A 65 13.68 18.46 -4.70
N HIS A 66 12.81 18.68 -5.69
CA HIS A 66 11.38 18.77 -5.50
C HIS A 66 10.62 17.90 -6.51
N PHE A 67 9.36 17.62 -6.20
CA PHE A 67 8.43 17.01 -7.14
C PHE A 67 7.05 17.63 -7.03
N LEU A 68 6.29 17.54 -8.11
CA LEU A 68 4.91 18.00 -8.22
C LEU A 68 4.01 16.80 -8.39
N ILE A 69 2.87 16.76 -7.70
CA ILE A 69 1.84 15.77 -7.97
C ILE A 69 1.01 16.28 -9.15
N VAL A 70 1.00 15.53 -10.24
CA VAL A 70 0.24 15.86 -11.46
C VAL A 70 -1.19 15.34 -11.32
N THR A 71 -1.33 14.08 -10.92
CA THR A 71 -2.63 13.47 -10.65
C THR A 71 -2.45 12.29 -9.70
N ALA A 72 -3.48 12.02 -8.89
CA ALA A 72 -3.57 10.86 -8.04
C ALA A 72 -4.89 10.15 -8.32
N SER A 73 -4.86 8.84 -8.45
CA SER A 73 -6.02 8.00 -8.70
C SER A 73 -6.07 6.87 -7.67
N ASP A 74 -7.26 6.62 -7.13
CA ASP A 74 -7.50 5.47 -6.27
C ASP A 74 -7.52 4.20 -7.13
N ALA A 75 -6.69 3.23 -6.75
CA ALA A 75 -6.54 1.93 -7.40
C ALA A 75 -6.86 0.78 -6.43
N SER A 76 -7.67 1.05 -5.42
CA SER A 76 -8.13 0.07 -4.45
C SER A 76 -8.94 -1.04 -5.11
N SER A 77 -8.75 -2.27 -4.64
CA SER A 77 -9.45 -3.45 -5.13
C SER A 77 -10.17 -4.17 -3.98
N GLN A 78 -11.29 -4.83 -4.28
CA GLN A 78 -12.07 -5.57 -3.30
C GLN A 78 -11.99 -7.06 -3.61
N GLY A 79 -11.79 -7.89 -2.58
CA GLY A 79 -11.82 -9.34 -2.68
C GLY A 79 -12.83 -9.95 -1.72
N GLN A 80 -13.25 -11.17 -1.99
CA GLN A 80 -14.16 -11.94 -1.15
C GLN A 80 -13.55 -13.31 -0.87
N ILE A 81 -13.58 -13.73 0.40
CA ILE A 81 -13.29 -15.10 0.81
C ILE A 81 -14.62 -15.69 1.30
N VAL A 82 -14.99 -16.84 0.73
CA VAL A 82 -16.16 -17.60 1.16
C VAL A 82 -15.67 -18.78 1.99
N THR A 83 -16.01 -18.79 3.28
CA THR A 83 -15.79 -19.94 4.15
C THR A 83 -16.96 -20.89 3.96
N GLY A 84 -16.70 -22.09 3.45
CA GLY A 84 -17.74 -23.10 3.22
C GLY A 84 -18.45 -23.50 4.52
N GLY A 85 -19.77 -23.66 4.47
CA GLY A 85 -20.53 -24.17 5.60
C GLY A 85 -20.25 -25.65 5.85
N THR A 86 -20.37 -26.09 7.10
CA THR A 86 -20.19 -27.50 7.48
C THR A 86 -21.48 -28.06 8.07
N VAL A 87 -21.79 -29.30 7.71
CA VAL A 87 -22.88 -30.06 8.30
C VAL A 87 -22.29 -31.30 8.95
N GLN A 88 -22.53 -31.47 10.24
CA GLN A 88 -22.04 -32.60 11.03
C GLN A 88 -23.23 -33.30 11.66
N THR A 89 -23.55 -34.51 11.20
CA THR A 89 -24.57 -35.37 11.81
C THR A 89 -23.89 -36.46 12.64
N SER A 90 -24.18 -36.49 13.94
CA SER A 90 -23.69 -37.48 14.90
C SER A 90 -24.85 -38.31 15.43
N PHE A 91 -24.63 -39.60 15.67
CA PHE A 91 -25.65 -40.50 16.21
C PHE A 91 -25.31 -40.86 17.66
N VAL A 92 -26.30 -40.78 18.56
CA VAL A 92 -26.21 -41.29 19.93
C VAL A 92 -27.39 -42.24 20.13
N GLY A 93 -27.12 -43.55 20.13
CA GLY A 93 -28.16 -44.59 20.08
C GLY A 93 -28.97 -44.52 18.79
N ASN A 94 -30.30 -44.49 18.89
CA ASN A 94 -31.22 -44.34 17.76
C ASN A 94 -31.54 -42.87 17.39
N THR A 95 -30.87 -41.89 18.03
CA THR A 95 -31.14 -40.46 17.83
C THR A 95 -30.03 -39.81 17.02
N ALA A 96 -30.38 -39.06 15.98
CA ALA A 96 -29.45 -38.28 15.16
C ALA A 96 -29.42 -36.81 15.59
N TYR A 97 -28.23 -36.26 15.81
CA TYR A 97 -27.97 -34.86 16.13
C TYR A 97 -27.23 -34.20 14.96
N THR A 98 -27.81 -33.17 14.35
CA THR A 98 -27.20 -32.46 13.23
C THR A 98 -26.79 -31.05 13.66
N ASN A 99 -25.50 -30.74 13.56
CA ASN A 99 -24.95 -29.39 13.72
C ASN A 99 -24.72 -28.78 12.33
N TYR A 100 -25.25 -27.58 12.13
CA TYR A 100 -25.14 -26.82 10.88
C TYR A 100 -24.38 -25.52 11.14
N THR A 101 -23.26 -25.33 10.43
CA THR A 101 -22.51 -24.07 10.40
C THR A 101 -22.72 -23.45 9.01
N PRO A 102 -23.41 -22.29 8.89
CA PRO A 102 -23.63 -21.66 7.60
C PRO A 102 -22.32 -21.15 7.00
N ALA A 103 -22.29 -21.08 5.66
CA ALA A 103 -21.20 -20.42 4.96
C ALA A 103 -21.15 -18.92 5.31
N GLN A 104 -19.95 -18.36 5.40
CA GLN A 104 -19.75 -16.93 5.66
C GLN A 104 -18.93 -16.29 4.54
N VAL A 105 -19.36 -15.11 4.10
CA VAL A 105 -18.65 -14.31 3.10
C VAL A 105 -17.92 -13.18 3.83
N HIS A 106 -16.60 -13.16 3.69
CA HIS A 106 -15.75 -12.10 4.22
C HIS A 106 -15.24 -11.23 3.07
N THR A 107 -15.68 -9.98 3.03
CA THR A 107 -15.16 -8.96 2.11
C THR A 107 -13.89 -8.32 2.70
N PHE A 108 -12.87 -8.09 1.87
CA PHE A 108 -11.68 -7.34 2.26
C PHE A 108 -11.29 -6.36 1.15
N VAL A 109 -10.81 -5.18 1.54
CA VAL A 109 -10.37 -4.12 0.62
C VAL A 109 -8.85 -4.06 0.64
N ARG A 110 -8.23 -4.19 -0.53
CA ARG A 110 -6.80 -3.96 -0.73
C ARG A 110 -6.61 -2.54 -1.25
N PRO A 111 -6.15 -1.60 -0.42
CA PRO A 111 -5.99 -0.22 -0.85
C PRO A 111 -4.87 -0.11 -1.88
N GLY A 112 -5.07 0.76 -2.86
CA GLY A 112 -4.10 1.00 -3.92
C GLY A 112 -4.16 2.44 -4.36
N GLN A 113 -3.02 2.99 -4.77
CA GLN A 113 -2.94 4.35 -5.27
C GLN A 113 -1.96 4.43 -6.44
N ASP A 114 -2.37 5.10 -7.50
CA ASP A 114 -1.53 5.44 -8.64
C ASP A 114 -1.36 6.95 -8.72
N THR A 115 -0.14 7.43 -8.58
CA THR A 115 0.14 8.87 -8.55
C THR A 115 1.18 9.22 -9.59
N TYR A 116 0.84 10.14 -10.49
CA TYR A 116 1.79 10.70 -11.42
C TYR A 116 2.46 11.90 -10.76
N ILE A 117 3.78 11.86 -10.71
CA ILE A 117 4.61 12.94 -10.22
C ILE A 117 5.48 13.48 -11.34
N ARG A 118 5.81 14.77 -11.27
CA ARG A 118 6.82 15.40 -12.12
C ARG A 118 7.95 15.90 -11.24
N ILE A 119 9.17 15.46 -11.53
CA ILE A 119 10.35 15.88 -10.78
C ILE A 119 10.83 17.26 -11.26
N VAL A 120 11.32 18.07 -10.32
CA VAL A 120 11.84 19.42 -10.61
C VAL A 120 13.12 19.65 -9.82
N SER A 121 14.16 20.09 -10.52
CA SER A 121 15.41 20.54 -9.89
C SER A 121 15.35 22.05 -9.71
N VAL A 122 15.25 22.49 -8.46
CA VAL A 122 15.28 23.92 -8.11
C VAL A 122 16.73 24.31 -7.84
N LYS A 123 17.22 25.35 -8.53
CA LYS A 123 18.58 25.86 -8.30
C LYS A 123 18.67 26.51 -6.91
N PRO A 124 19.83 26.45 -6.23
CA PRO A 124 20.03 27.15 -4.96
C PRO A 124 19.72 28.65 -5.11
N GLY A 125 18.74 29.15 -4.35
CA GLY A 125 18.31 30.56 -4.36
C GLY A 125 17.12 30.88 -5.27
N GLU A 126 16.62 29.93 -6.05
CA GLU A 126 15.39 30.09 -6.84
C GLU A 126 14.18 29.58 -6.05
N ALA A 127 13.04 30.28 -6.14
CA ALA A 127 11.83 29.82 -5.46
C ALA A 127 11.31 28.54 -6.13
N PRO A 128 10.91 27.50 -5.37
CA PRO A 128 10.32 26.32 -5.96
C PRO A 128 9.02 26.69 -6.69
N PRO A 129 8.67 25.97 -7.77
CA PRO A 129 7.39 26.16 -8.45
C PRO A 129 6.23 26.01 -7.46
N GLN A 130 5.13 26.74 -7.69
CA GLN A 130 3.94 26.62 -6.84
C GLN A 130 3.46 25.17 -6.77
N GLY A 131 3.24 24.68 -5.54
CA GLY A 131 2.82 23.31 -5.28
C GLY A 131 3.93 22.26 -5.33
N ALA A 132 5.19 22.65 -5.56
CA ALA A 132 6.31 21.73 -5.52
C ALA A 132 6.62 21.32 -4.07
N ILE A 133 6.77 20.02 -3.86
CA ILE A 133 6.99 19.40 -2.56
C ILE A 133 8.47 19.03 -2.44
N SER A 134 9.09 19.40 -1.32
CA SER A 134 10.49 19.05 -1.04
C SER A 134 10.64 17.54 -0.81
N ALA A 135 11.55 16.90 -1.55
CA ALA A 135 11.82 15.49 -1.37
C ALA A 135 12.46 15.19 -0.01
N ASP A 136 13.34 16.08 0.47
CA ASP A 136 14.03 15.90 1.75
C ASP A 136 13.07 15.99 2.94
N GLU A 137 12.10 16.92 2.91
CA GLU A 137 11.09 17.04 3.97
C GLU A 137 10.20 15.80 4.04
N ILE A 138 9.78 15.27 2.89
CA ILE A 138 8.97 14.06 2.84
C ILE A 138 9.75 12.87 3.40
N ILE A 139 11.03 12.70 3.02
CA ILE A 139 11.85 11.61 3.55
C ILE A 139 12.04 11.75 5.07
N GLN A 140 12.21 12.98 5.59
CA GLN A 140 12.37 13.23 7.01
C GLN A 140 11.09 12.94 7.81
N PHE A 141 9.95 13.49 7.38
CA PHE A 141 8.70 13.43 8.16
C PHE A 141 7.85 12.19 7.87
N VAL A 142 7.82 11.72 6.62
CA VAL A 142 7.05 10.53 6.22
C VAL A 142 7.90 9.28 6.40
N GLY A 143 9.20 9.35 6.09
CA GLY A 143 10.10 8.21 6.26
C GLY A 143 10.19 7.68 7.69
N SER A 144 10.00 8.54 8.70
CA SER A 144 9.95 8.15 10.12
C SER A 144 8.65 7.45 10.53
N ARG A 145 7.55 7.66 9.79
CA ARG A 145 6.23 7.03 10.03
C ARG A 145 6.10 5.68 9.33
N VAL A 146 6.88 5.46 8.29
CA VAL A 146 6.81 4.29 7.43
C VAL A 146 7.63 3.14 8.01
N GLN A 147 6.98 2.02 8.31
CA GLN A 147 7.65 0.79 8.69
C GLN A 147 8.29 0.13 7.46
N ARG A 148 9.63 0.11 7.43
CA ARG A 148 10.41 -0.49 6.34
C ARG A 148 10.49 -2.02 6.49
N GLY A 149 10.42 -2.69 5.33
CA GLY A 149 10.48 -4.14 5.11
C GLY A 149 11.59 -4.84 5.83
#